data_AF-A0A8X6KUJ1-F1
#
_entry.id   AF-A0A8X6KUJ1-F1
#
_cell.length_a   1.000
_cell.length_b   1.000
_cell.length_c   1.000
_cell.angle_alpha   90.00
_cell.angle_beta   90.00
_cell.angle_gamma   90.00
#
_symmetry.space_group_name_H-M   'P 1'
#
loop_
_entity.id
_entity.type
_entity.pdbx_description
1 polymer ?
#
loop_
_entity_poly.entity_id
_entity_poly.type
_entity_poly.pdbx_seq_one_letter_code
_entity_poly.pdbx_strand_id
1 'polypeptide(L)'
;MLPLTLLKWKSRDVSPKSHSFLIDFNQIHVCNLFLFCFALSISRQYFGENIHCQLDGHRVSQSFLDTKYFINSTLTNFSGVEDPILPVLYHDYYQWVSIVLLLQALSFHLPFRLYYKTLHSYVQELTIQKVETS
;
A
#
# COMPACT_ATOMS: atom_id res chain seq x y z
N MET A 1 12.26 -4.93 -17.57
CA MET A 1 11.69 -4.61 -18.90
C MET A 1 10.32 -5.28 -19.00
N LEU A 2 9.25 -4.58 -18.63
CA LEU A 2 7.87 -5.07 -18.78
C LEU A 2 7.28 -4.48 -20.08
N PRO A 3 6.62 -5.28 -20.93
CA PRO A 3 6.20 -4.85 -22.25
C PRO A 3 5.02 -3.88 -22.17
N LEU A 4 5.17 -2.73 -22.82
CA LEU A 4 4.21 -1.63 -23.01
C LEU A 4 2.95 -2.02 -23.83
N THR A 5 2.58 -3.31 -23.92
CA THR A 5 1.60 -3.80 -24.90
C THR A 5 0.16 -3.91 -24.40
N LEU A 6 -0.16 -3.52 -23.17
CA LEU A 6 -1.54 -3.57 -22.66
C LEU A 6 -2.35 -2.26 -22.77
N LEU A 7 -1.76 -1.19 -23.28
CA LEU A 7 -2.49 0.07 -23.54
C LEU A 7 -2.96 0.14 -24.99
N LYS A 8 -3.81 -0.82 -25.40
CA LYS A 8 -4.63 -0.64 -26.61
C LYS A 8 -5.80 0.26 -26.24
N TRP A 9 -5.57 1.57 -26.36
CA TRP A 9 -6.57 2.61 -26.15
C TRP A 9 -7.71 2.44 -27.17
N LYS A 10 -8.83 1.87 -26.70
CA LYS A 10 -10.06 1.70 -27.47
C LYS A 10 -10.90 2.96 -27.32
N SER A 11 -10.80 3.84 -28.31
CA SER A 11 -11.68 5.00 -28.46
C SER A 11 -13.12 4.53 -28.67
N ARG A 12 -13.99 4.74 -27.66
CA ARG A 12 -15.44 4.82 -27.87
C ARG A 12 -16.07 5.83 -26.92
N ASP A 13 -16.71 6.79 -27.57
CA ASP A 13 -17.72 7.75 -27.13
C ASP A 13 -17.38 8.89 -26.16
N VAL A 14 -18.09 9.99 -26.41
CA VAL A 14 -17.92 11.35 -25.88
C VAL A 14 -19.02 11.60 -24.86
N SER A 15 -18.64 11.86 -23.60
CA SER A 15 -19.47 12.45 -22.53
C SER A 15 -18.54 13.10 -21.49
N PRO A 16 -18.93 14.18 -20.78
CA PRO A 16 -18.17 15.42 -20.62
C PRO A 16 -16.82 15.20 -19.91
N LYS A 17 -15.74 15.46 -20.66
CA LYS A 17 -14.39 14.91 -20.42
C LYS A 17 -13.44 15.75 -19.54
N SER A 18 -13.89 16.86 -18.94
CA SER A 18 -12.94 17.81 -18.31
C SER A 18 -12.79 17.64 -16.79
N HIS A 19 -13.89 17.51 -16.04
CA HIS A 19 -13.84 17.54 -14.57
C HIS A 19 -13.40 16.20 -13.94
N SER A 20 -13.62 15.07 -14.62
CA SER A 20 -13.16 13.74 -14.16
C SER A 20 -11.68 13.51 -14.40
N PHE A 21 -11.07 14.07 -15.46
CA PHE A 21 -9.69 13.76 -15.83
C PHE A 21 -8.68 14.13 -14.73
N LEU A 22 -8.85 15.30 -14.10
CA LEU A 22 -7.97 15.74 -13.03
C LEU A 22 -8.08 14.85 -11.77
N ILE A 23 -9.29 14.37 -11.48
CA ILE A 23 -9.57 13.46 -10.37
C ILE A 23 -8.92 12.10 -10.66
N ASP A 24 -9.12 11.57 -11.86
CA ASP A 24 -8.57 10.29 -12.30
C ASP A 24 -7.04 10.29 -12.30
N PHE A 25 -6.45 11.39 -12.77
CA PHE A 25 -5.01 11.62 -12.80
C PHE A 25 -4.44 11.72 -11.38
N ASN A 26 -5.02 12.57 -10.53
CA ASN A 26 -4.59 12.71 -9.14
C ASN A 26 -4.68 11.38 -8.38
N GLN A 27 -5.77 10.64 -8.59
CA GLN A 27 -6.02 9.38 -7.90
C GLN A 27 -5.06 8.26 -8.32
N ILE A 28 -4.67 8.19 -9.60
CA ILE A 28 -3.65 7.21 -10.03
C ILE A 28 -2.25 7.58 -9.53
N HIS A 29 -1.92 8.88 -9.45
CA HIS A 29 -0.65 9.33 -8.91
C HIS A 29 -0.51 9.07 -7.41
N VAL A 30 -1.57 9.35 -6.64
CA VAL A 30 -1.61 9.08 -5.19
C VAL A 30 -1.51 7.58 -4.92
N CYS A 31 -2.22 6.74 -5.68
CA CYS A 31 -2.12 5.29 -5.55
C CYS A 31 -0.70 4.78 -5.87
N ASN A 32 -0.11 5.24 -6.99
CA ASN A 32 1.25 4.87 -7.38
C ASN A 32 2.30 5.31 -6.35
N LEU A 33 2.12 6.49 -5.74
CA LEU A 33 2.98 6.98 -4.67
C LEU A 33 2.94 6.04 -3.46
N PHE A 34 1.75 5.66 -2.98
CA PHE A 34 1.62 4.75 -1.84
C PHE A 34 2.18 3.35 -2.15
N LEU A 35 1.95 2.84 -3.36
CA LEU A 35 2.53 1.56 -3.80
C LEU A 35 4.07 1.62 -3.89
N PHE A 36 4.62 2.76 -4.32
CA PHE A 36 6.06 2.97 -4.33
C PHE A 36 6.63 3.02 -2.91
N CYS A 37 6.02 3.77 -2.00
CA CYS A 37 6.40 3.80 -0.58
C CYS A 37 6.31 2.41 0.06
N PHE A 38 5.24 1.67 -0.21
CA PHE A 38 5.08 0.28 0.23
C PHE A 38 6.20 -0.64 -0.30
N ALA A 39 6.52 -0.53 -1.59
CA ALA A 39 7.60 -1.31 -2.20
C ALA A 39 8.95 -1.01 -1.55
N LEU A 40 9.23 0.27 -1.23
CA LEU A 40 10.45 0.67 -0.52
C LEU A 40 10.47 0.09 0.91
N SER A 41 9.36 0.16 1.65
CA SER A 41 9.27 -0.35 3.02
C SER A 41 9.45 -1.86 3.13
N ILE A 42 9.09 -2.62 2.09
CA ILE A 42 9.28 -4.09 2.04
C ILE A 42 10.65 -4.47 1.45
N SER A 43 11.39 -3.53 0.88
CA SER A 43 12.64 -3.81 0.17
C SER A 43 13.81 -4.15 1.11
N ARG A 44 13.75 -5.33 1.70
CA ARG A 44 14.77 -5.89 2.64
C ARG A 44 16.13 -6.13 1.99
N GLN A 45 16.19 -6.10 0.65
CA GLN A 45 17.38 -6.34 -0.14
C GLN A 45 18.30 -5.10 -0.20
N TYR A 46 17.77 -3.91 0.05
CA TYR A 46 18.48 -2.64 -0.12
C TYR A 46 18.88 -1.97 1.20
N PHE A 47 18.11 -2.18 2.27
CA PHE A 47 18.35 -1.54 3.57
C PHE A 47 18.98 -2.45 4.63
N GLY A 48 19.25 -3.73 4.30
CA GLY A 48 19.77 -4.71 5.25
C GLY A 48 18.68 -5.36 6.11
N GLU A 49 19.10 -6.15 7.11
CA GLU A 49 18.19 -6.81 8.04
C GLU A 49 17.48 -5.80 8.95
N ASN A 50 16.17 -5.97 9.18
CA ASN A 50 15.32 -4.98 9.85
C ASN A 50 15.71 -4.72 11.31
N ILE A 51 16.19 -5.75 12.02
CA ILE A 51 16.60 -5.69 13.42
C ILE A 51 17.75 -6.68 13.60
N HIS A 52 18.78 -6.28 14.32
CA HIS A 52 19.92 -7.13 14.67
C HIS A 52 20.03 -7.23 16.20
N CYS A 53 19.92 -8.43 16.76
CA CYS A 53 19.86 -8.67 18.19
C CYS A 53 21.22 -9.13 18.72
N GLN A 54 21.93 -8.30 19.48
CA GLN A 54 23.18 -8.73 20.11
C GLN A 54 22.86 -9.58 21.34
N LEU A 55 23.12 -10.89 21.27
CA LEU A 55 22.97 -11.82 22.39
C LEU A 55 24.33 -12.40 22.77
N ASP A 56 24.76 -12.16 24.01
CA ASP A 56 25.98 -12.74 24.56
C ASP A 56 25.73 -14.21 24.92
N GLY A 57 25.99 -15.09 23.96
CA GLY A 57 25.91 -16.53 24.16
C GLY A 57 25.44 -17.28 22.93
N HIS A 58 26.30 -18.17 22.42
CA HIS A 58 26.12 -18.90 21.16
C HIS A 58 25.10 -20.06 21.25
N ARG A 59 23.96 -19.85 21.92
CA ARG A 59 22.96 -20.90 22.18
C ARG A 59 21.89 -21.00 21.10
N VAL A 60 21.69 -19.97 20.28
CA VAL A 60 20.61 -19.89 19.28
C VAL A 60 21.14 -19.22 18.01
N SER A 61 20.59 -19.58 16.84
CA SER A 61 20.94 -18.93 15.57
C SER A 61 20.47 -17.47 15.53
N GLN A 62 21.37 -16.59 15.08
CA GLN A 62 21.15 -15.15 14.98
C GLN A 62 19.92 -14.79 14.14
N SER A 63 19.78 -15.42 12.97
CA SER A 63 18.67 -15.21 12.05
C SER A 63 17.30 -15.57 12.64
N PHE A 64 17.25 -16.56 13.53
CA PHE A 64 16.02 -16.92 14.23
C PHE A 64 15.64 -15.88 15.27
N LEU A 65 16.61 -15.38 16.04
CA LEU A 65 16.38 -14.34 17.04
C LEU A 65 15.88 -13.06 16.36
N ASP A 66 16.58 -12.61 15.31
CA ASP A 66 16.23 -11.40 14.58
C ASP A 66 14.81 -11.48 13.99
N THR A 67 14.43 -12.63 13.44
CA THR A 67 13.07 -12.86 12.95
C THR A 67 12.04 -12.87 14.08
N LYS A 68 12.35 -13.52 15.21
CA LYS A 68 11.45 -13.62 16.36
C LYS A 68 11.18 -12.25 16.98
N TYR A 69 12.21 -11.43 17.19
CA TYR A 69 12.07 -10.07 17.74
C TYR A 69 11.57 -9.06 16.72
N PHE A 70 11.64 -9.35 15.41
CA PHE A 70 10.96 -8.53 14.42
C PHE A 70 9.45 -8.79 14.38
N ILE A 71 9.03 -10.05 14.53
CA ILE A 71 7.62 -10.43 14.56
C ILE A 71 6.98 -10.07 15.92
N ASN A 72 7.74 -10.20 17.00
CA ASN A 72 7.28 -9.86 18.34
C ASN A 72 7.71 -8.44 18.70
N SER A 73 6.78 -7.55 19.05
CA SER A 73 7.06 -6.14 19.35
C SER A 73 8.26 -5.96 20.29
N THR A 74 9.13 -5.01 19.96
CA THR A 74 10.29 -4.67 20.79
C THR A 74 9.93 -3.53 21.74
N LEU A 75 10.72 -3.39 22.80
CA LEU A 75 10.57 -2.31 23.77
C LEU A 75 11.92 -1.65 23.99
N THR A 76 11.91 -0.32 24.07
CA THR A 76 13.03 0.47 24.55
C THR A 76 12.74 0.78 26.00
N ASN A 77 13.50 0.13 26.88
CA ASN A 77 13.48 0.47 28.29
C ASN A 77 14.55 1.54 28.52
N PHE A 78 14.10 2.77 28.77
CA PHE A 78 14.99 3.86 29.10
C PHE A 78 15.38 3.90 30.59
N SER A 79 14.92 2.93 31.39
CA SER A 79 15.42 2.69 32.74
C SER A 79 16.85 2.14 32.63
N GLY A 80 17.79 3.03 32.33
CA GLY A 80 19.19 2.83 32.69
C GLY A 80 19.31 2.84 34.20
N VAL A 81 20.40 2.30 34.70
CA VAL A 81 20.75 2.16 36.13
C VAL A 81 20.61 3.45 36.95
N GLU A 82 20.46 4.62 36.31
CA GLU A 82 20.47 5.94 36.95
C GLU A 82 19.10 6.60 37.16
N ASP A 83 18.01 6.24 36.43
CA ASP A 83 16.71 6.92 36.59
C ASP A 83 15.48 5.98 36.46
N PRO A 84 14.79 5.63 37.56
CA PRO A 84 13.67 4.68 37.56
C PRO A 84 12.31 5.25 37.09
N ILE A 85 12.27 6.50 36.59
CA ILE A 85 11.01 7.20 36.26
C ILE A 85 10.72 7.19 34.75
N LEU A 86 11.67 6.79 33.90
CA LEU A 86 11.45 6.87 32.46
C LEU A 86 10.47 5.79 31.94
N PRO A 87 9.56 6.15 31.03
CA PRO A 87 8.55 5.23 30.50
C PRO A 87 9.17 4.19 29.55
N VAL A 88 8.58 3.00 29.52
CA VAL A 88 8.90 1.96 28.54
C VAL A 88 8.21 2.30 27.21
N LEU A 89 8.97 2.42 26.12
CA LEU A 89 8.44 2.71 24.79
C LEU A 89 8.35 1.44 23.95
N TYR A 90 7.16 1.10 23.49
CA TYR A 90 6.91 -0.07 22.63
C TYR A 90 7.01 0.29 21.14
N HIS A 91 7.63 -0.60 20.36
CA HIS A 91 7.85 -0.44 18.93
C HIS A 91 7.17 -1.60 18.16
N ASP A 92 5.91 -1.41 17.79
CA ASP A 92 5.10 -2.37 17.03
C ASP A 92 4.68 -1.84 15.64
N TYR A 93 5.01 -0.59 15.33
CA TYR A 93 4.55 0.11 14.13
C TYR A 93 5.14 -0.43 12.82
N TYR A 94 6.34 -1.02 12.84
CA TYR A 94 7.04 -1.47 11.62
C TYR A 94 6.23 -2.46 10.78
N GLN A 95 5.41 -3.28 11.44
CA GLN A 95 4.57 -4.29 10.81
C GLN A 95 3.34 -3.64 10.15
N TRP A 96 2.74 -2.68 10.86
CA TRP A 96 1.50 -2.02 10.46
C TRP A 96 1.70 -0.99 9.36
N VAL A 97 2.82 -0.26 9.34
CA VAL A 97 3.08 0.79 8.34
C VAL A 97 2.93 0.26 6.91
N SER A 98 3.53 -0.89 6.60
CA SER A 98 3.43 -1.50 5.27
C SER A 98 2.00 -1.95 4.94
N ILE A 99 1.27 -2.50 5.91
CA ILE A 99 -0.12 -2.93 5.71
C ILE A 99 -1.04 -1.72 5.47
N VAL A 100 -0.88 -0.66 6.25
CA VAL A 100 -1.66 0.57 6.14
C VAL A 100 -1.40 1.25 4.80
N LEU A 101 -0.14 1.32 4.34
CA LEU A 101 0.19 1.89 3.02
C LEU A 101 -0.50 1.14 1.87
N LEU A 102 -0.54 -0.19 1.94
CA LEU A 102 -1.25 -1.00 0.95
C LEU A 102 -2.76 -0.78 1.01
N LEU A 103 -3.35 -0.81 2.21
CA LEU A 103 -4.78 -0.58 2.39
C LEU A 103 -5.19 0.82 1.96
N GLN A 104 -4.35 1.81 2.18
CA GLN A 104 -4.58 3.19 1.77
C GLN A 104 -4.53 3.31 0.24
N ALA A 105 -3.57 2.67 -0.42
CA ALA A 105 -3.53 2.59 -1.88
C ALA A 105 -4.80 1.94 -2.46
N LEU A 106 -5.26 0.84 -1.86
CA LEU A 106 -6.48 0.14 -2.28
C LEU A 106 -7.74 0.98 -2.03
N SER A 107 -7.86 1.60 -0.86
CA SER A 107 -9.02 2.42 -0.47
C SER A 107 -9.18 3.63 -1.38
N PHE A 108 -8.07 4.20 -1.86
CA PHE A 108 -8.13 5.27 -2.86
C PHE A 108 -8.37 4.76 -4.27
N HIS A 109 -8.05 3.51 -4.65
CA HIS A 109 -8.24 3.03 -6.03
C HIS A 109 -9.61 2.37 -6.27
N LEU A 110 -10.10 1.59 -5.30
CA LEU A 110 -11.28 0.74 -5.44
C LEU A 110 -12.61 1.48 -5.68
N PRO A 111 -13.01 2.50 -4.92
CA PRO A 111 -14.35 3.08 -5.04
C PRO A 111 -14.61 3.68 -6.43
N PHE A 112 -13.61 4.33 -7.02
CA PHE A 112 -13.74 4.90 -8.36
C PHE A 112 -13.79 3.85 -9.46
N ARG A 113 -12.97 2.79 -9.35
CA ARG A 113 -13.01 1.68 -10.32
C ARG A 113 -14.35 0.95 -10.30
N LEU A 114 -14.90 0.74 -9.10
CA LEU A 114 -16.22 0.15 -8.93
C LEU A 114 -17.29 1.06 -9.52
N TYR A 115 -17.27 2.35 -9.16
CA TYR A 115 -18.19 3.35 -9.71
C TYR A 115 -18.16 3.41 -11.25
N TYR A 116 -16.98 3.48 -11.85
CA TYR A 116 -16.83 3.52 -13.31
C TYR A 116 -17.38 2.25 -13.99
N LYS A 117 -17.13 1.08 -13.40
CA LYS A 117 -17.66 -0.19 -13.93
C LYS A 117 -19.19 -0.22 -13.86
N THR A 118 -19.77 0.13 -12.71
CA THR A 118 -21.22 0.15 -12.52
C THR A 118 -21.89 1.16 -13.44
N LEU A 119 -21.33 2.36 -13.55
CA LEU A 119 -21.83 3.41 -14.44
C LEU A 119 -21.77 2.97 -15.92
N HIS A 120 -20.66 2.36 -16.34
CA HIS A 120 -20.50 1.88 -17.71
C HIS A 120 -21.56 0.82 -18.06
N SER A 121 -21.81 -0.15 -17.18
CA SER A 121 -22.87 -1.14 -17.37
C SER A 121 -24.24 -0.49 -17.52
N TYR A 122 -24.57 0.46 -16.64
CA TYR A 122 -25.85 1.17 -16.68
C TYR A 122 -26.04 1.98 -17.98
N VAL A 123 -25.00 2.68 -18.44
CA VAL A 123 -25.08 3.48 -19.69
C VAL A 123 -25.24 2.59 -20.93
N GLN A 124 -24.62 1.41 -20.95
CA GLN A 124 -24.80 0.45 -22.05
C GLN A 124 -26.25 -0.05 -22.14
N GLU A 125 -26.87 -0.36 -21.01
CA GLU A 125 -28.27 -0.80 -20.96
C GLU A 125 -29.23 0.25 -21.54
N LEU A 126 -29.05 1.52 -21.16
CA LEU A 126 -29.83 2.64 -21.70
C LEU A 126 -29.64 2.84 -23.22
N THR A 127 -28.43 2.62 -23.70
CA THR A 127 -28.11 2.78 -25.13
C THR A 127 -28.82 1.71 -25.97
N ILE A 128 -28.87 0.47 -25.49
CA ILE A 128 -29.56 -0.64 -26.16
C ILE A 128 -31.07 -0.36 -26.20
N GLN A 129 -31.67 0.04 -25.08
CA GLN A 129 -33.10 0.38 -25.03
C GLN A 129 -33.48 1.48 -26.01
N LYS A 130 -32.67 2.54 -26.12
CA LYS A 130 -32.94 3.65 -27.04
C LYS A 130 -32.94 3.20 -28.51
N VAL A 131 -32.07 2.28 -28.89
CA VAL A 131 -31.99 1.74 -30.26
C VAL A 131 -33.19 0.88 -30.59
N GLU A 132 -33.71 0.08 -29.64
CA GLU A 132 -34.89 -0.76 -29.87
C GLU A 132 -36.20 0.04 -30.00
N THR A 133 -36.26 1.23 -29.39
CA THR A 133 -37.44 2.10 -29.43
C THR A 133 -37.49 3.08 -30.61
N SER A 134 -36.44 3.15 -31.43
CA SER A 134 -36.30 4.12 -32.53
C SER A 134 -36.37 3.46 -33.90
#